data_AF-A0A2V9NY08-F1
#
_entry.id   AF-A0A2V9NY08-F1
#
_cell.length_a   1.000
_cell.length_b   1.000
_cell.length_c   1.000
_cell.angle_alpha   90.00
_cell.angle_beta   90.00
_cell.angle_gamma   90.00
#
_symmetry.space_group_name_H-M   'P 1'
#
loop_
_entity.id
_entity.type
_entity.pdbx_description
1 polymer ?
#
loop_
_entity_poly.entity_id
_entity_poly.type
_entity_poly.pdbx_seq_one_letter_code
_entity_poly.pdbx_strand_id
1 'polypeptide(L)'
;MKIVVFGLSITSSWGNGHATTYRALLAALQKRGHQIVFFEKNEEWYASNRDMPCPEFCQVRLFDHWRSALPAIRQEIEDCDVAIVGSYFPEGIRVTDELANSKVPIKVFYDIDTPITL
;
A
#
# COMPACT_ATOMS: atom_id res chain seq x y z
N MET A 1 -10.17 7.38 -11.02
CA MET A 1 -10.28 6.16 -10.21
C MET A 1 -9.55 6.36 -8.90
N LYS A 2 -10.08 5.80 -7.82
CA LYS A 2 -9.45 5.70 -6.51
C LYS A 2 -8.81 4.33 -6.37
N ILE A 3 -7.51 4.31 -6.09
CA ILE A 3 -6.69 3.10 -5.92
C ILE A 3 -6.17 3.09 -4.49
N VAL A 4 -6.42 2.00 -3.77
CA VAL A 4 -5.86 1.78 -2.44
C VAL A 4 -4.78 0.72 -2.54
N VAL A 5 -3.60 1.03 -2.01
CA VAL A 5 -2.43 0.15 -2.05
C VAL A 5 -2.02 -0.18 -0.62
N PHE A 6 -1.76 -1.46 -0.35
CA PHE A 6 -1.20 -1.96 0.89
C PHE A 6 0.17 -2.55 0.56
N GLY A 7 1.25 -1.87 0.93
CA GLY A 7 2.60 -2.26 0.52
C GLY A 7 3.62 -2.13 1.64
N LEU A 8 4.74 -2.84 1.47
CA LEU A 8 5.78 -2.96 2.50
C LEU A 8 6.40 -1.60 2.84
N SER A 9 6.90 -0.86 1.84
CA SER A 9 7.25 0.54 2.04
C SER A 9 7.25 1.33 0.74
N ILE A 10 6.74 2.55 0.82
CA ILE A 10 6.93 3.60 -0.18
C ILE A 10 7.77 4.75 0.38
N THR A 11 7.73 4.95 1.70
CA THR A 11 8.43 6.07 2.36
C THR A 11 9.93 5.84 2.56
N SER A 12 10.39 4.59 2.52
CA SER A 12 11.80 4.22 2.63
C SER A 12 12.20 3.23 1.53
N SER A 13 13.19 3.60 0.71
CA SER A 13 13.87 2.66 -0.20
C SER A 13 15.04 1.92 0.45
N TRP A 14 15.21 2.05 1.76
CA TRP A 14 16.36 1.48 2.46
C TRP A 14 16.21 -0.03 2.62
N GLY A 15 17.19 -0.77 2.11
CA GLY A 15 17.25 -2.23 2.24
C GLY A 15 16.09 -2.98 1.58
N ASN A 16 15.30 -2.35 0.71
CA ASN A 16 14.18 -2.98 0.00
C ASN A 16 14.02 -2.41 -1.42
N GLY A 17 13.62 -3.26 -2.37
CA GLY A 17 13.33 -2.87 -3.76
C GLY A 17 11.91 -2.36 -4.00
N HIS A 18 11.03 -2.43 -2.99
CA HIS A 18 9.60 -2.14 -3.11
C HIS A 18 9.36 -0.67 -3.41
N ALA A 19 9.96 0.21 -2.62
CA ALA A 19 9.68 1.65 -2.70
C ALA A 19 9.96 2.21 -4.09
N THR A 20 11.05 1.81 -4.73
CA THR A 20 11.41 2.26 -6.08
C THR A 20 10.36 1.84 -7.11
N THR A 21 9.92 0.58 -7.06
CA THR A 21 8.90 0.03 -7.96
C THR A 21 7.55 0.70 -7.74
N TYR A 22 7.12 0.88 -6.48
CA TYR A 22 5.90 1.62 -6.16
C TYR A 22 5.97 3.07 -6.63
N ARG A 23 7.06 3.79 -6.34
CA ARG A 23 7.24 5.19 -6.76
C ARG A 23 7.06 5.35 -8.27
N ALA A 24 7.70 4.48 -9.06
CA ALA A 24 7.58 4.51 -10.51
C ALA A 24 6.14 4.23 -10.98
N LEU A 25 5.51 3.18 -10.45
CA LEU A 25 4.14 2.79 -10.79
C LEU A 25 3.14 3.88 -10.41
N LEU A 26 3.15 4.33 -9.16
CA LEU A 26 2.16 5.26 -8.63
C LEU A 26 2.33 6.67 -9.21
N ALA A 27 3.57 7.11 -9.48
CA ALA A 27 3.78 8.36 -10.22
C ALA A 27 3.21 8.30 -11.63
N ALA A 28 3.33 7.17 -12.33
CA ALA A 28 2.75 6.99 -13.66
C ALA A 28 1.21 6.92 -13.63
N LEU A 29 0.63 6.36 -12.57
CA LEU A 29 -0.83 6.33 -12.36
C LEU A 29 -1.38 7.70 -11.97
N GLN A 30 -0.70 8.44 -11.10
CA GLN A 30 -1.12 9.79 -10.71
C GLN A 30 -1.10 10.74 -11.91
N LYS A 31 -0.09 10.66 -12.78
CA LYS A 31 -0.04 11.43 -14.05
C LYS A 31 -1.21 11.13 -14.99
N ARG A 32 -1.86 9.97 -14.84
CA ARG A 32 -3.08 9.59 -15.58
C ARG A 32 -4.37 10.02 -14.86
N GLY A 33 -4.27 10.77 -13.77
CA GLY A 33 -5.41 11.31 -13.03
C GLY A 33 -6.01 10.36 -11.99
N HIS A 34 -5.29 9.30 -11.59
CA HIS A 34 -5.75 8.41 -10.52
C HIS A 34 -5.44 9.01 -9.13
N GLN A 35 -6.37 8.83 -8.19
CA GLN A 35 -6.18 9.15 -6.78
C GLN A 35 -5.68 7.90 -6.07
N ILE A 36 -4.64 8.04 -5.26
CA ILE A 36 -3.92 6.89 -4.71
C ILE A 36 -3.74 7.09 -3.21
N VAL A 37 -4.15 6.11 -2.43
CA VAL A 37 -3.88 6.02 -0.99
C VAL A 37 -2.98 4.81 -0.75
N PHE A 38 -1.86 5.02 -0.07
CA PHE A 38 -0.89 3.97 0.24
C PHE A 38 -0.83 3.74 1.75
N PHE A 39 -1.25 2.56 2.19
CA PHE A 39 -1.10 2.12 3.56
C PHE A 39 0.25 1.44 3.74
N GLU A 40 1.02 1.93 4.70
CA GLU A 40 2.34 1.43 5.07
C GLU A 40 2.37 1.24 6.59
N LYS A 41 2.84 0.08 7.05
CA LYS A 41 3.03 -0.15 8.48
C LYS A 41 4.34 0.49 8.94
N ASN A 42 4.30 1.17 10.07
CA ASN A 42 5.44 1.90 10.64
C ASN A 42 6.45 0.96 11.32
N GLU A 43 7.07 0.06 10.57
CA GLU A 43 8.12 -0.85 11.06
C GLU A 43 9.44 -0.09 11.27
N GLU A 44 10.11 -0.34 12.40
CA GLU A 44 11.29 0.44 12.87
C GLU A 44 12.40 0.57 11.83
N TRP A 45 12.67 -0.50 11.08
CA TRP A 45 13.69 -0.55 10.03
C TRP A 45 13.46 0.49 8.92
N TYR A 46 12.21 0.65 8.46
CA TYR A 46 11.86 1.64 7.44
C TYR A 46 11.63 3.02 8.04
N ALA A 47 11.02 3.09 9.24
CA ALA A 47 10.72 4.33 9.92
C ALA A 47 11.96 5.19 10.16
N SER A 48 13.08 4.54 10.52
CA SER A 48 14.37 5.19 10.79
C SER A 48 15.13 5.62 9.53
N ASN A 49 14.70 5.16 8.34
CA ASN A 49 15.43 5.34 7.07
C ASN A 49 14.53 5.92 5.96
N ARG A 50 13.55 6.77 6.30
CA ARG A 50 12.66 7.39 5.30
C ARG A 50 13.40 8.42 4.46
N ASP A 51 13.58 8.10 3.19
CA ASP A 51 14.16 8.99 2.18
C ASP A 51 13.08 9.79 1.42
N MET A 52 11.81 9.35 1.45
CA MET A 52 10.68 10.04 0.82
C MET A 52 9.41 9.96 1.70
N PRO A 53 9.35 10.69 2.82
CA PRO A 53 8.21 10.61 3.76
C PRO A 53 6.89 11.13 3.18
N CYS A 54 6.94 12.04 2.21
CA CYS A 54 5.77 12.69 1.62
C CYS A 54 5.83 12.66 0.09
N PRO A 55 5.58 11.51 -0.56
CA PRO A 55 5.53 11.42 -2.02
C PRO A 55 4.40 12.27 -2.59
N GLU A 56 4.66 13.07 -3.62
CA GLU A 56 3.66 13.96 -4.24
C GLU A 56 2.58 13.21 -5.04
N PHE A 57 2.81 11.94 -5.35
CA PHE A 57 1.97 11.15 -6.24
C PHE A 57 0.95 10.24 -5.52
N CYS A 58 0.95 10.18 -4.19
CA CYS A 58 -0.07 9.46 -3.42
C CYS A 58 -0.18 9.99 -1.99
N GLN A 59 -1.32 9.76 -1.36
CA GLN A 59 -1.47 9.99 0.08
C GLN A 59 -0.97 8.78 0.87
N VAL A 60 0.05 8.97 1.70
CA VAL A 60 0.54 7.91 2.58
C VAL A 60 -0.24 7.89 3.90
N ARG A 61 -0.66 6.70 4.32
CA ARG A 61 -1.28 6.40 5.61
C ARG A 61 -0.36 5.45 6.39
N LEU A 62 0.48 6.04 7.23
CA LEU A 62 1.29 5.27 8.18
C LEU A 62 0.45 4.80 9.36
N PHE A 63 0.68 3.58 9.82
CA PHE A 63 0.03 3.06 11.02
C PHE A 63 0.95 2.12 11.81
N ASP A 64 0.83 2.13 13.13
CA ASP A 64 1.61 1.24 14.01
C ASP A 64 0.89 -0.09 14.26
N HIS A 65 -0.44 -0.04 14.38
CA HIS A 65 -1.26 -1.17 14.79
C HIS A 65 -2.47 -1.37 13.88
N TRP A 66 -2.74 -2.64 13.54
CA TRP A 66 -3.88 -3.00 12.70
C TRP A 66 -5.22 -2.45 13.22
N ARG A 67 -5.47 -2.57 14.53
CA ARG A 67 -6.74 -2.18 15.14
C ARG A 67 -7.04 -0.68 14.99
N SER A 68 -6.02 0.17 15.03
CA SER A 68 -6.19 1.62 14.83
C SER A 68 -6.28 1.98 13.35
N ALA A 69 -5.64 1.21 12.47
CA ALA A 69 -5.71 1.41 11.02
C ALA A 69 -7.06 0.98 10.42
N LEU A 70 -7.69 -0.05 10.98
CA LEU A 70 -8.86 -0.71 10.39
C LEU A 70 -10.03 0.24 10.02
N PRO A 71 -10.44 1.22 10.85
CA PRO A 71 -11.49 2.16 10.46
C PRO A 71 -11.13 2.97 9.22
N ALA A 72 -9.88 3.46 9.14
CA ALA A 72 -9.39 4.21 7.99
C ALA A 72 -9.28 3.32 6.75
N ILE A 73 -8.80 2.08 6.91
CA ILE A 73 -8.75 1.10 5.82
C ILE A 73 -10.15 0.86 5.26
N ARG A 74 -11.14 0.57 6.12
CA ARG A 74 -12.53 0.34 5.71
C ARG A 74 -13.13 1.54 5.01
N GLN A 75 -12.86 2.75 5.51
CA GLN A 75 -13.29 3.99 4.88
C GLN A 75 -12.68 4.15 3.48
N GLU A 76 -11.38 3.91 3.32
CA GLU A 76 -10.71 4.11 2.03
C GLU A 76 -11.10 3.07 0.99
N ILE A 77 -11.45 1.83 1.40
CA ILE A 77 -11.89 0.76 0.49
C ILE A 77 -13.40 0.76 0.20
N GLU A 78 -14.21 1.56 0.91
CA GLU A 78 -15.66 1.61 0.70
C GLU A 78 -16.04 2.14 -0.69
N ASP A 79 -15.29 3.12 -1.19
CA ASP A 79 -15.50 3.83 -2.45
C ASP A 79 -14.32 3.67 -3.44
N CYS A 80 -13.39 2.74 -3.20
CA CYS A 80 -12.29 2.52 -4.13
C CYS A 80 -12.67 1.63 -5.32
N ASP A 81 -12.05 1.92 -6.47
CA ASP A 81 -12.23 1.14 -7.69
C ASP A 81 -11.32 -0.10 -7.69
N VAL A 82 -10.13 0.04 -7.10
CA VAL A 82 -9.09 -0.99 -7.08
C VAL A 82 -8.42 -1.02 -5.71
N ALA A 83 -8.27 -2.23 -5.15
CA ALA A 83 -7.38 -2.49 -4.02
C ALA A 83 -6.21 -3.38 -4.46
N ILE A 84 -4.99 -2.96 -4.13
CA ILE A 84 -3.74 -3.68 -4.45
C ILE A 84 -3.08 -4.09 -3.14
N VAL A 85 -2.84 -5.40 -2.96
CA VAL A 85 -2.03 -5.93 -1.86
C VAL A 85 -0.66 -6.32 -2.41
N GLY A 86 0.40 -5.73 -1.88
CA GLY A 86 1.78 -6.05 -2.24
C GLY A 86 2.31 -7.30 -1.56
N SER A 87 3.30 -7.95 -2.18
CA SER A 87 4.16 -8.91 -1.47
C SER A 87 4.72 -8.27 -0.18
N TYR A 88 4.90 -9.08 0.86
CA TYR A 88 5.44 -8.66 2.15
C TYR A 88 4.71 -7.56 2.92
N PHE A 89 3.51 -7.13 2.52
CA PHE A 89 2.74 -6.23 3.39
C PHE A 89 2.51 -6.91 4.76
N PRO A 90 2.98 -6.34 5.89
CA PRO A 90 3.02 -7.06 7.18
C PRO A 90 1.65 -7.57 7.67
N GLU A 91 0.58 -6.88 7.29
CA GLU A 91 -0.80 -7.25 7.63
C GLU A 91 -1.54 -7.89 6.43
N GLY A 92 -0.79 -8.48 5.49
CA GLY A 92 -1.27 -9.04 4.21
C GLY A 92 -2.47 -9.97 4.35
N ILE A 93 -2.42 -10.92 5.28
CA ILE A 93 -3.53 -11.85 5.53
C ILE A 93 -4.79 -11.08 5.98
N ARG A 94 -4.65 -10.22 6.98
CA ARG A 94 -5.79 -9.47 7.54
C ARG A 94 -6.43 -8.53 6.53
N VAL A 95 -5.63 -7.83 5.74
CA VAL A 95 -6.17 -6.95 4.70
C VAL A 95 -6.82 -7.75 3.57
N THR A 96 -6.27 -8.92 3.22
CA THR A 96 -6.89 -9.79 2.23
C THR A 96 -8.25 -10.30 2.70
N ASP A 97 -8.40 -10.64 3.98
CA ASP A 97 -9.69 -11.02 4.58
C ASP A 97 -10.70 -9.86 4.55
N GLU A 98 -10.27 -8.64 4.90
CA GLU A 98 -11.14 -7.46 4.81
C GLU A 98 -11.56 -7.18 3.35
N LEU A 99 -10.63 -7.30 2.40
CA LEU A 99 -10.92 -7.11 0.98
C LEU A 99 -11.86 -8.19 0.45
N ALA A 100 -11.68 -9.46 0.81
CA ALA A 100 -12.55 -10.56 0.39
C ALA A 100 -14.02 -10.32 0.76
N ASN A 101 -14.26 -9.68 1.91
CA ASN A 101 -15.59 -9.34 2.41
C ASN A 101 -16.09 -7.94 1.98
N SER A 102 -15.30 -7.20 1.21
CA SER A 102 -15.61 -5.84 0.77
C SER A 102 -16.30 -5.78 -0.60
N LYS A 103 -16.89 -4.62 -0.90
CA LYS A 103 -17.50 -4.31 -2.20
C LYS A 103 -16.49 -3.86 -3.27
N VAL A 104 -15.19 -3.87 -2.97
CA VAL A 104 -14.15 -3.40 -3.91
C VAL A 104 -14.26 -4.17 -5.23
N PRO A 105 -14.46 -3.49 -6.38
CA PRO A 105 -14.69 -4.15 -7.66
C PRO A 105 -13.50 -4.99 -8.13
N ILE A 106 -12.29 -4.43 -8.01
CA ILE A 106 -11.06 -5.07 -8.49
C ILE A 106 -10.08 -5.24 -7.32
N LYS A 107 -9.69 -6.48 -7.07
CA LYS A 107 -8.74 -6.86 -6.02
C LYS A 107 -7.53 -7.47 -6.70
N VAL A 108 -6.34 -6.92 -6.44
CA VAL A 108 -5.09 -7.29 -7.12
C VAL A 108 -4.06 -7.68 -6.08
N PHE A 109 -3.32 -8.74 -6.36
CA PHE A 109 -2.08 -9.04 -5.67
C PHE A 109 -0.90 -8.60 -6.56
N TYR A 110 -0.05 -7.72 -6.04
CA TYR A 110 1.14 -7.22 -6.75
C TYR A 110 2.39 -7.83 -6.14
N ASP A 111 2.85 -8.90 -6.76
CA ASP A 111 4.01 -9.64 -6.31
C ASP A 111 5.30 -9.05 -6.87
N ILE A 112 6.11 -8.45 -5.99
CA ILE A 112 7.42 -7.87 -6.31
C ILE A 112 8.54 -8.88 -6.03
N ASP A 113 8.28 -9.93 -5.22
CA ASP A 113 9.28 -10.90 -4.75
C ASP A 113 8.83 -12.34 -4.99
N THR A 114 8.45 -12.63 -6.24
CA THR A 114 7.92 -13.94 -6.64
C THR A 114 8.71 -15.15 -6.16
N PRO A 115 10.06 -15.16 -6.16
CA PRO A 115 10.83 -16.32 -5.69
C PRO A 115 10.68 -16.64 -4.20
N ILE A 116 10.18 -15.71 -3.37
CA ILE A 116 10.00 -15.91 -1.92
C ILE A 116 8.52 -15.97 -1.54
N THR A 117 7.65 -15.39 -2.37
CA THR A 117 6.20 -15.36 -2.14
C THR A 117 5.51 -16.68 -2.55
N LEU A 118 6.12 -17.50 -3.41
CA LEU A 118 5.62 -18.81 -3.89
C LEU A 118 6.31 -20.02 -3.25
#